data_AF-A0A505IKV9-F1
#
_entry.id   AF-A0A505IKV9-F1
#
_cell.length_a   1.000
_cell.length_b   1.000
_cell.length_c   1.000
_cell.angle_alpha   90.00
_cell.angle_beta   90.00
_cell.angle_gamma   90.00
#
_symmetry.space_group_name_H-M   'P 1'
#
loop_
_entity.id
_entity.type
_entity.pdbx_description
1 polymer ?
#
loop_
_entity_poly.entity_id
_entity_poly.type
_entity_poly.pdbx_seq_one_letter_code
_entity_poly.pdbx_strand_id
1 'polypeptide(L)'
;MEWRFPRLKRKDKYYRLLHLTAEAEWVDFPKIVKEVQKIGSTIYDGRASPMNYQDANGIEVIDQESNVRKYATISECVISEKLCRATITKHIKNRSKAKDGRTFTTF
;
A
#
# COMPACT_ATOMS: atom_id res chain seq x y z
N MET A 1 15.63 8.07 20.78
CA MET A 1 14.59 7.41 19.96
C MET A 1 15.25 6.42 19.03
N GLU A 2 15.13 5.13 19.32
CA GLU A 2 15.68 4.08 18.47
C GLU A 2 14.65 3.74 17.38
N TRP A 3 14.96 4.10 16.13
CA TRP A 3 14.14 3.72 14.98
C TRP A 3 14.30 2.22 14.74
N ARG A 4 13.36 1.41 15.26
CA ARG A 4 13.27 -0.01 14.91
C ARG A 4 12.79 -0.16 13.46
N PHE A 5 13.74 -0.16 12.53
CA PHE A 5 13.46 -0.51 11.14
C PHE A 5 13.09 -2.00 11.06
N PRO A 6 11.94 -2.36 10.44
CA PRO A 6 11.63 -3.76 10.12
C PRO A 6 12.82 -4.34 9.35
N ARG A 7 13.30 -5.53 9.72
CA ARG A 7 14.51 -6.19 9.18
C ARG A 7 14.66 -5.93 7.66
N LEU A 8 15.38 -4.86 7.30
CA LEU A 8 15.63 -4.49 5.91
C LEU A 8 16.56 -5.56 5.36
N LYS A 9 16.05 -6.42 4.48
CA LYS A 9 16.82 -7.49 3.82
C LYS A 9 18.00 -6.96 2.96
N ARG A 10 18.25 -5.64 2.91
CA ARG A 10 19.19 -4.93 2.01
C ARG A 10 19.77 -3.66 2.64
N LYS A 11 20.37 -3.77 3.83
CA LYS A 11 20.99 -2.64 4.56
C LYS A 11 22.09 -1.94 3.75
N ASP A 12 22.86 -2.71 2.98
CA ASP A 12 23.92 -2.26 2.08
C ASP A 12 23.44 -1.21 1.06
N LYS A 13 22.32 -1.48 0.39
CA LYS A 13 21.74 -0.56 -0.61
C LYS A 13 21.21 0.73 0.04
N TYR A 14 20.66 0.61 1.23
CA TYR A 14 20.15 1.74 2.00
C TYR A 14 21.28 2.67 2.45
N TYR A 15 22.35 2.14 3.05
CA TYR A 15 23.49 2.97 3.44
C TYR A 15 24.21 3.60 2.25
N ARG A 16 24.25 2.91 1.11
CA ARG A 16 24.81 3.46 -0.13
C ARG A 16 23.97 4.61 -0.68
N LEU A 17 22.64 4.52 -0.65
CA LEU A 17 21.76 5.64 -0.99
C LEU A 17 21.99 6.84 -0.04
N LEU A 18 22.09 6.60 1.27
CA LEU A 18 22.37 7.67 2.22
C LEU A 18 23.71 8.37 1.94
N HIS A 19 24.76 7.63 1.58
CA HIS A 19 26.04 8.22 1.22
C HIS A 19 25.98 9.02 -0.09
N LEU A 20 25.30 8.47 -1.11
CA LEU A 20 25.16 9.13 -2.41
C LEU A 20 24.30 10.40 -2.33
N THR A 21 23.39 10.48 -1.35
CA THR A 21 22.45 11.60 -1.17
C THR A 21 22.78 12.46 0.05
N ALA A 22 24.00 12.35 0.59
CA ALA A 22 24.42 13.07 1.79
C ALA A 22 24.57 14.58 1.56
N GLU A 23 24.99 14.97 0.35
CA GLU A 23 25.17 16.36 -0.05
C GLU A 23 23.86 16.94 -0.61
N ALA A 24 23.51 18.17 -0.23
CA ALA A 24 22.24 18.80 -0.64
C ALA A 24 22.08 18.94 -2.17
N GLU A 25 23.19 19.05 -2.90
CA GLU A 25 23.25 19.25 -4.35
C GLU A 25 23.45 17.94 -5.13
N TRP A 26 23.30 16.77 -4.49
CA TRP A 26 23.51 15.46 -5.14
C TRP A 26 22.72 15.28 -6.45
N VAL A 27 21.57 15.96 -6.57
CA VAL A 27 20.70 15.98 -7.75
C VAL A 27 21.35 16.65 -8.97
N ASP A 28 22.31 17.55 -8.76
CA ASP A 28 23.02 18.27 -9.81
C ASP A 28 24.20 17.47 -10.36
N PHE A 29 24.48 16.28 -9.81
CA PHE A 29 25.53 15.37 -10.27
C PHE A 29 24.93 14.18 -11.04
N PRO A 30 24.93 14.20 -12.39
CA PRO A 30 24.26 13.17 -13.19
C PRO A 30 24.75 11.74 -12.92
N LYS A 31 26.02 11.59 -12.53
CA LYS A 31 26.60 10.30 -12.15
C LYS A 31 26.00 9.74 -10.87
N ILE A 32 25.80 10.60 -9.86
CA ILE A 32 25.18 10.22 -8.59
C ILE A 32 23.70 9.89 -8.81
N VAL A 33 22.99 10.72 -9.58
CA VAL A 33 21.59 10.47 -9.96
C VAL A 33 21.42 9.11 -10.63
N LYS A 34 22.31 8.76 -11.58
CA LYS A 34 22.28 7.46 -12.27
C LYS A 34 22.53 6.28 -11.32
N GLU A 35 23.45 6.40 -10.37
CA GLU A 35 23.68 5.38 -9.33
C GLU A 35 22.46 5.23 -8.41
N VAL A 36 21.87 6.34 -7.96
CA VAL A 36 20.67 6.36 -7.11
C VAL A 36 19.50 5.69 -7.81
N GLN A 37 19.24 6.02 -9.09
CA GLN A 37 18.19 5.39 -9.89
C GLN A 37 18.41 3.88 -10.06
N LYS A 38 19.67 3.47 -10.31
CA LYS A 38 20.04 2.05 -10.42
C LYS A 38 19.83 1.30 -9.11
N ILE A 39 20.14 1.91 -7.96
CA ILE A 39 19.89 1.28 -6.66
C ILE A 39 18.39 1.24 -6.39
N GLY A 40 17.68 2.34 -6.63
CA GLY A 40 16.24 2.49 -6.45
C GLY A 40 15.43 1.46 -7.25
N SER A 41 15.77 1.21 -8.51
CA SER A 41 15.08 0.20 -9.34
C SER A 41 15.27 -1.23 -8.82
N THR A 42 16.34 -1.48 -8.05
CA THR A 42 16.54 -2.78 -7.41
C THR A 42 15.84 -2.88 -6.06
N ILE A 43 15.38 -1.77 -5.47
CA ILE A 43 14.62 -1.80 -4.22
C ILE A 43 13.17 -2.13 -4.60
N TYR A 44 12.84 -3.42 -4.52
CA TYR A 44 11.47 -3.88 -4.55
C TYR A 44 10.81 -3.54 -3.21
N ASP A 45 10.06 -2.45 -3.20
CA ASP A 45 9.07 -2.20 -2.18
C ASP A 45 7.96 -3.27 -2.33
N GLY A 46 8.06 -4.34 -1.54
CA GLY A 46 7.02 -5.37 -1.48
C GLY A 46 5.69 -4.88 -0.91
N ARG A 47 5.55 -3.59 -0.58
CA ARG A 47 4.23 -2.99 -0.45
C ARG A 47 3.65 -2.99 -1.86
N ALA A 48 2.74 -3.94 -2.09
CA ALA A 48 1.70 -3.73 -3.08
C ALA A 48 1.21 -2.30 -2.90
N SER A 49 1.37 -1.49 -3.95
CA SER A 49 0.93 -0.10 -3.99
C SER A 49 -0.41 0.01 -3.27
N PRO A 50 -0.66 1.05 -2.46
CA PRO A 50 -1.99 1.28 -1.93
C PRO A 50 -2.94 1.14 -3.11
N MET A 51 -3.83 0.15 -3.02
CA MET A 51 -4.75 -0.21 -4.09
C MET A 51 -5.35 1.09 -4.63
N ASN A 52 -5.14 1.37 -5.92
CA ASN A 52 -5.56 2.64 -6.48
C ASN A 52 -7.08 2.62 -6.59
N TYR A 53 -7.75 3.00 -5.50
CA TYR A 53 -9.20 3.04 -5.43
C TYR A 53 -9.81 4.03 -6.42
N GLN A 54 -9.00 4.85 -7.10
CA GLN A 54 -9.45 5.68 -8.23
C GLN A 54 -9.90 4.83 -9.43
N ASP A 55 -9.34 3.63 -9.60
CA ASP A 55 -9.70 2.72 -10.70
C ASP A 55 -10.86 1.77 -10.34
N ALA A 56 -11.34 1.80 -9.09
CA ALA A 56 -12.47 0.98 -8.66
C ALA A 56 -13.79 1.73 -8.90
N ASN A 57 -14.74 1.11 -9.57
CA ASN A 57 -16.09 1.67 -9.82
C ASN A 57 -17.00 1.56 -8.59
N GLY A 58 -16.58 0.79 -7.57
CA GLY A 58 -17.30 0.67 -6.32
C GLY A 58 -16.78 -0.43 -5.41
N ILE A 59 -17.53 -0.69 -4.33
CA ILE A 59 -17.29 -1.78 -3.39
C ILE A 59 -18.54 -2.66 -3.32
N GLU A 60 -18.35 -3.95 -3.53
CA GLU A 60 -19.35 -4.99 -3.29
C GLU A 60 -19.08 -5.66 -1.94
N VAL A 61 -20.14 -5.85 -1.18
CA VAL A 61 -20.14 -6.52 0.12
C VAL A 61 -21.07 -7.71 0.04
N ILE A 62 -20.54 -8.89 0.34
CA ILE A 62 -21.29 -10.15 0.40
C ILE A 62 -21.26 -10.63 1.85
N ASP A 63 -22.41 -10.82 2.47
CA ASP A 63 -22.50 -11.37 3.83
C ASP A 63 -22.60 -12.90 3.86
N GLN A 64 -22.77 -13.46 5.07
CA GLN A 64 -22.86 -14.90 5.27
C GLN A 64 -24.11 -15.53 4.63
N GLU A 65 -25.17 -14.74 4.48
CA GLU A 65 -26.43 -15.14 3.85
C GLU A 65 -26.39 -14.97 2.33
N SER A 66 -25.23 -14.59 1.77
CA SER A 66 -25.04 -14.28 0.36
C SER A 66 -25.85 -13.08 -0.13
N ASN A 67 -26.28 -12.19 0.77
CA ASN A 67 -26.87 -10.92 0.33
C ASN A 67 -25.77 -10.00 -0.20
N VAL A 68 -26.04 -9.41 -1.37
CA VAL A 68 -25.10 -8.55 -2.08
C VAL A 68 -25.50 -7.09 -1.92
N ARG A 69 -24.57 -6.27 -1.44
CA ARG A 69 -24.70 -4.81 -1.33
C ARG A 69 -23.61 -4.14 -2.15
N LYS A 70 -23.95 -3.08 -2.87
CA LYS A 70 -23.01 -2.32 -3.72
C LYS A 70 -22.98 -0.86 -3.29
N TYR A 71 -21.78 -0.33 -3.16
CA TYR A 71 -21.50 1.06 -2.80
C TYR A 71 -20.69 1.70 -3.91
N ALA A 72 -21.00 2.94 -4.29
CA ALA A 72 -20.28 3.63 -5.35
C ALA A 72 -18.88 4.06 -4.87
N THR A 73 -18.72 4.32 -3.57
CA THR A 73 -17.44 4.72 -2.98
C THR A 73 -17.09 3.97 -1.70
N ILE A 74 -15.80 3.98 -1.36
CA ILE A 74 -15.34 3.44 -0.07
C ILE A 74 -15.91 4.21 1.13
N SER A 75 -16.17 5.50 0.97
CA SER A 75 -16.76 6.34 2.02
C SER A 75 -18.20 5.92 2.33
N GLU A 76 -19.01 5.68 1.29
CA GLU A 76 -20.38 5.17 1.44
C GLU A 76 -20.40 3.80 2.12
N CYS A 77 -19.49 2.90 1.72
CA CYS A 77 -19.35 1.58 2.34
C CYS A 77 -18.98 1.70 3.83
N VAL A 78 -18.04 2.58 4.18
CA VAL A 78 -17.63 2.83 5.58
C VAL A 78 -18.81 3.29 6.44
N ILE A 79 -19.61 4.24 5.92
CA ILE A 79 -20.77 4.79 6.64
C ILE A 79 -21.84 3.71 6.82
N SER A 80 -22.17 2.99 5.75
CA SER A 80 -23.27 2.01 5.74
C SER A 80 -22.95 0.75 6.53
N GLU A 81 -21.74 0.20 6.36
CA GLU A 81 -21.30 -1.02 7.03
C GLU A 81 -20.78 -0.78 8.45
N LYS A 82 -20.62 0.49 8.86
CA LYS A 82 -20.07 0.92 10.15
C LYS A 82 -18.70 0.31 10.46
N LEU A 83 -17.87 0.19 9.43
CA LEU A 83 -16.51 -0.37 9.52
C LEU A 83 -15.48 0.69 9.15
N CYS A 84 -14.32 0.65 9.82
CA CYS A 84 -13.25 1.58 9.47
C CYS A 84 -12.67 1.25 8.08
N ARG A 85 -12.27 2.30 7.36
CA ARG A 85 -11.67 2.20 6.01
C ARG A 85 -10.51 1.21 5.95
N ALA A 86 -9.66 1.19 6.97
CA ALA A 86 -8.50 0.30 7.05
C ALA A 86 -8.91 -1.19 7.07
N THR A 87 -9.99 -1.54 7.77
CA THR A 87 -10.51 -2.90 7.84
C THR A 87 -11.03 -3.36 6.48
N ILE A 88 -11.90 -2.57 5.85
CA ILE A 88 -12.43 -2.86 4.51
C ILE A 88 -11.27 -3.02 3.51
N THR A 89 -10.35 -2.05 3.50
CA THR A 89 -9.18 -2.05 2.61
C THR A 89 -8.30 -3.29 2.80
N LYS A 90 -8.06 -3.69 4.05
CA LYS A 90 -7.29 -4.89 4.38
C LYS A 90 -7.95 -6.15 3.80
N HIS A 91 -9.27 -6.28 3.94
CA HIS A 91 -10.00 -7.47 3.49
C HIS A 91 -10.09 -7.55 1.97
N ILE A 92 -10.30 -6.41 1.29
CA ILE A 92 -10.21 -6.31 -0.17
C ILE A 92 -8.80 -6.73 -0.64
N LYS A 93 -7.75 -6.13 -0.07
CA LYS A 93 -6.35 -6.40 -0.46
C LYS A 93 -5.96 -7.86 -0.27
N ASN A 94 -6.35 -8.45 0.87
CA ASN A 94 -5.97 -9.80 1.22
C ASN A 94 -6.92 -10.87 0.65
N ARG A 95 -7.98 -10.47 -0.05
CA ARG A 95 -9.06 -11.36 -0.52
C ARG A 95 -9.56 -12.27 0.60
N SER A 96 -9.75 -11.70 1.78
CA SER A 96 -10.07 -12.45 3.00
C SER A 96 -11.41 -12.02 3.58
N LYS A 97 -12.08 -12.96 4.25
CA LYS A 97 -13.31 -12.69 4.98
C LYS A 97 -13.03 -11.88 6.25
N ALA A 98 -13.93 -10.97 6.58
CA ALA A 98 -13.97 -10.34 7.88
C ALA A 98 -14.40 -11.35 8.96
N LYS A 99 -14.19 -11.00 10.24
CA LYS A 99 -14.48 -11.89 11.37
C LYS A 99 -15.95 -12.30 11.45
N ASP A 100 -16.84 -11.46 10.96
CA ASP A 100 -18.28 -11.67 10.85
C ASP A 100 -18.70 -12.39 9.55
N GLY A 101 -17.73 -12.87 8.77
CA GLY A 101 -17.95 -13.62 7.54
C GLY A 101 -18.22 -12.76 6.30
N ARG A 102 -18.30 -11.43 6.42
CA ARG A 102 -18.46 -10.53 5.26
C ARG A 102 -17.23 -10.57 4.33
N THR A 103 -17.47 -10.50 3.04
CA THR A 103 -16.44 -10.39 1.99
C THR A 103 -16.56 -9.04 1.30
N PHE A 104 -15.43 -8.39 1.03
CA PHE A 104 -15.37 -7.08 0.41
C PHE A 104 -14.56 -7.18 -0.89
N THR A 105 -15.13 -6.71 -1.99
CA THR A 105 -14.51 -6.74 -3.32
C THR A 105 -14.71 -5.40 -4.03
N THR A 106 -13.84 -5.06 -4.97
CA THR A 106 -14.04 -3.93 -5.88
C THR A 106 -14.57 -4.43 -7.23
N PHE A 107 -15.39 -3.64 -7.89
CA PHE A 107 -15.91 -3.87 -9.26
C PHE A 107 -15.74 -2.62 -10.12
#